data_AF-I2GYH5-F1
#
_entry.id   AF-I2GYH5-F1
#
_cell.length_a   1.000
_cell.length_b   1.000
_cell.length_c   1.000
_cell.angle_alpha   90.00
_cell.angle_beta   90.00
_cell.angle_gamma   90.00
#
_symmetry.space_group_name_H-M   'P 1'
#
loop_
_entity.id
_entity.type
_entity.pdbx_description
1 polymer ?
#
loop_
_entity_poly.entity_id
_entity_poly.type
_entity_poly.pdbx_seq_one_letter_code
_entity_poly.pdbx_strand_id
1 'polypeptide(L)'
;MAMVELDKYVTMIDAIISVSDPYQVSPKKIRKAIQELFAVDLTPNRKEMNDLILERFNALQENPMVFVSKELMEDKDEEIALRISENDKKIKRDSDNESSKRQARKATTRKKRKTTSARTPSSNGINAKNVILSDSMQEFLGEEALPRTQVVKRVWDYIKEHDLQNPKDRRQIICDEKMKPIFGKSLDMFQLTKVISKNLLNPDELVNGDTLIKKGGKSSKEIPKSEESSEE
;
A
#
# COMPACT_ATOMS: atom_id res chain seq x y z
N MET A 1 31.05 7.32 6.51
CA MET A 1 29.68 6.83 6.29
C MET A 1 29.14 6.41 7.64
N ALA A 2 28.19 7.15 8.22
CA ALA A 2 27.55 6.72 9.47
C ALA A 2 26.66 5.52 9.14
N MET A 3 27.03 4.33 9.63
CA MET A 3 26.14 3.17 9.60
C MET A 3 24.94 3.52 10.48
N VAL A 4 23.78 3.74 9.85
CA VAL A 4 22.54 3.93 10.57
C VAL A 4 22.21 2.57 11.20
N GLU A 5 22.23 2.52 12.52
CA GLU A 5 21.92 1.32 13.30
C GLU A 5 20.41 1.05 13.20
N LEU A 6 20.02 0.25 12.20
CA LEU A 6 18.61 0.00 11.84
C LEU A 6 17.87 -0.78 12.94
N ASP A 7 18.60 -1.52 13.77
CA ASP A 7 18.09 -2.31 14.90
C ASP A 7 17.36 -1.46 15.93
N LYS A 8 17.78 -0.19 16.10
CA LYS A 8 17.12 0.75 17.01
C LYS A 8 15.65 1.03 16.62
N TYR A 9 15.30 0.86 15.34
CA TYR A 9 13.95 1.13 14.86
C TYR A 9 13.04 -0.10 14.91
N VAL A 10 13.58 -1.29 15.17
CA VAL A 10 12.83 -2.56 15.15
C VAL A 10 11.64 -2.54 16.10
N THR A 11 11.86 -2.21 17.39
CA THR A 11 10.78 -2.14 18.39
C THR A 11 9.71 -1.10 18.03
N MET A 12 10.11 -0.01 17.39
CA MET A 12 9.18 1.04 16.96
C MET A 12 8.37 0.61 15.73
N ILE A 13 9.01 -0.06 14.77
CA ILE A 13 8.35 -0.64 13.60
C ILE A 13 7.28 -1.62 14.07
N ASP A 14 7.60 -2.50 15.02
CA ASP A 14 6.64 -3.47 15.56
C ASP A 14 5.47 -2.78 16.27
N ALA A 15 5.73 -1.74 17.07
CA ALA A 15 4.68 -0.97 17.73
C ALA A 15 3.77 -0.25 16.74
N ILE A 16 4.34 0.31 15.66
CA ILE A 16 3.56 0.94 14.58
C ILE A 16 2.71 -0.10 13.86
N ILE A 17 3.28 -1.26 13.52
CA ILE A 17 2.57 -2.34 12.82
C ILE A 17 1.44 -2.90 13.70
N SER A 18 1.67 -3.08 15.00
CA SER A 18 0.68 -3.62 15.95
C SER A 18 -0.56 -2.73 16.11
N VAL A 19 -0.39 -1.41 16.12
CA VAL A 19 -1.51 -0.44 16.27
C VAL A 19 -2.15 -0.09 14.92
N SER A 20 -1.46 -0.40 13.83
CA SER A 20 -1.89 -0.03 12.48
C SER A 20 -2.70 -1.12 11.81
N ASP A 21 -3.68 -0.71 11.00
CA ASP A 21 -4.43 -1.64 10.15
C ASP A 21 -3.50 -2.25 9.07
N PRO A 22 -3.35 -3.59 9.03
CA PRO A 22 -2.47 -4.30 8.08
C PRO A 22 -2.75 -3.98 6.61
N TYR A 23 -3.98 -3.60 6.26
CA TYR A 23 -4.37 -3.33 4.88
C TYR A 23 -4.12 -1.89 4.44
N GLN A 24 -3.82 -0.99 5.38
CA GLN A 24 -3.68 0.46 5.14
C GLN A 24 -2.25 0.97 5.27
N VAL A 25 -1.34 0.15 5.81
CA VAL A 25 0.01 0.58 6.15
C VAL A 25 1.06 -0.09 5.26
N SER A 26 1.58 0.71 4.33
CA SER A 26 2.70 0.33 3.45
C SER A 26 4.06 0.62 4.13
N PRO A 27 5.13 -0.11 3.81
CA PRO A 27 6.49 0.16 4.28
C PRO A 27 6.93 1.62 4.07
N LYS A 28 6.49 2.22 2.95
CA LYS A 28 6.77 3.63 2.65
C LYS A 28 6.17 4.58 3.69
N LYS A 29 5.00 4.26 4.22
CA LYS A 29 4.27 5.05 5.21
C LYS A 29 4.90 4.92 6.59
N ILE A 30 5.33 3.71 6.97
CA ILE A 30 6.07 3.44 8.21
C ILE A 30 7.41 4.17 8.20
N ARG A 31 8.20 4.05 7.13
CA ARG A 31 9.47 4.77 6.99
C ARG A 31 9.27 6.29 7.10
N LYS A 32 8.25 6.84 6.42
CA LYS A 32 7.94 8.27 6.49
C LYS A 32 7.53 8.70 7.90
N ALA A 33 6.75 7.89 8.60
CA ALA A 33 6.38 8.16 10.00
C ALA A 33 7.62 8.16 10.91
N ILE A 34 8.57 7.24 10.72
CA ILE A 34 9.82 7.20 11.49
C ILE A 34 10.70 8.42 11.16
N GLN A 35 10.80 8.81 9.88
CA GLN A 35 11.51 10.03 9.46
C GLN A 35 10.92 11.29 10.11
N GLU A 36 9.58 11.37 10.21
CA GLU A 36 8.87 12.50 10.81
C GLU A 36 9.01 12.53 12.34
N LEU A 37 8.94 11.37 13.01
CA LEU A 37 9.03 11.28 14.47
C LEU A 37 10.42 11.54 15.02
N PHE A 38 11.47 11.13 14.29
CA PHE A 38 12.85 11.23 14.75
C PHE A 38 13.68 12.30 14.03
N ALA A 39 13.10 12.98 13.03
CA ALA A 39 13.82 13.92 12.17
C ALA A 39 15.11 13.33 11.57
N VAL A 40 15.15 12.01 11.36
CA VAL A 40 16.28 11.28 10.78
C VAL A 40 16.01 11.01 9.30
N ASP A 41 17.00 11.30 8.45
CA ASP A 41 16.89 10.95 7.04
C ASP A 41 17.22 9.46 6.79
N LEU A 42 16.18 8.64 6.66
CA LEU A 42 16.24 7.23 6.27
C LEU A 42 16.16 7.00 4.75
N THR A 43 16.34 8.05 3.93
CA THR A 43 16.40 7.95 2.47
C THR A 43 17.62 7.16 1.96
N PRO A 44 18.84 7.30 2.50
CA PRO A 44 20.00 6.52 2.03
C PRO A 44 19.81 5.01 2.23
N ASN A 45 19.21 4.59 3.35
CA ASN A 45 19.02 3.17 3.69
C ASN A 45 17.56 2.72 3.45
N ARG A 46 16.89 3.36 2.48
CA ARG A 46 15.47 3.13 2.21
C ARG A 46 15.18 1.67 1.86
N LYS A 47 16.07 0.99 1.14
CA LYS A 47 15.87 -0.41 0.73
C LYS A 47 15.90 -1.31 1.96
N GLU A 48 17.00 -1.26 2.71
CA GLU A 48 17.21 -2.00 3.96
C GLU A 48 16.06 -1.78 4.95
N MET A 49 15.59 -0.54 5.07
CA MET A 49 14.48 -0.23 5.96
C MET A 49 13.12 -0.76 5.47
N ASN A 50 12.84 -0.72 4.16
CA ASN A 50 11.60 -1.33 3.66
C ASN A 50 11.64 -2.86 3.80
N ASP A 51 12.81 -3.46 3.58
CA ASP A 51 13.02 -4.91 3.70
C ASP A 51 12.83 -5.34 5.17
N LEU A 52 13.42 -4.60 6.12
CA LEU A 52 13.20 -4.81 7.56
C LEU A 52 11.72 -4.65 7.95
N ILE A 53 11.03 -3.63 7.44
CA ILE A 53 9.60 -3.44 7.74
C ILE A 53 8.75 -4.58 7.19
N LEU A 54 9.06 -5.07 5.99
CA LEU A 54 8.35 -6.21 5.37
C LEU A 54 8.61 -7.50 6.16
N GLU A 55 9.84 -7.74 6.58
CA GLU A 55 10.20 -8.89 7.40
C GLU A 55 9.46 -8.86 8.75
N ARG A 56 9.45 -7.71 9.44
CA ARG A 56 8.70 -7.55 10.70
C ARG A 56 7.20 -7.66 10.51
N PHE A 57 6.66 -7.13 9.41
CA PHE A 57 5.25 -7.25 9.09
C PHE A 57 4.83 -8.72 8.89
N ASN A 58 5.60 -9.48 8.10
CA ASN A 58 5.35 -10.90 7.90
C ASN A 58 5.52 -11.70 9.20
N ALA A 59 6.57 -11.40 9.98
CA ALA A 59 6.81 -12.05 11.27
C ALA A 59 5.66 -11.80 12.28
N LEU A 60 5.09 -10.60 12.28
CA LEU A 60 3.92 -10.25 13.10
C LEU A 60 2.60 -10.86 12.57
N GLN A 61 2.53 -11.24 11.29
CA GLN A 61 1.40 -11.98 10.75
C GLN A 61 1.50 -13.49 11.00
N GLU A 62 2.70 -14.07 10.90
CA GLU A 62 2.94 -15.49 11.14
C GLU A 62 2.94 -15.83 12.63
N ASN A 63 3.50 -14.94 13.46
CA ASN A 63 3.41 -14.99 14.91
C ASN A 63 2.75 -13.68 15.36
N PRO A 64 1.41 -13.56 15.32
CA PRO A 64 0.74 -12.47 16.01
C PRO A 64 1.26 -12.52 17.44
N MET A 65 1.95 -11.47 17.89
CA MET A 65 2.40 -11.39 19.26
C MET A 65 1.12 -11.61 20.09
N VAL A 66 0.97 -12.82 20.64
CA VAL A 66 -0.21 -13.18 21.41
C VAL A 66 -0.21 -12.13 22.49
N PHE A 67 -1.25 -11.29 22.50
CA PHE A 67 -1.53 -10.47 23.65
C PHE A 67 -1.62 -11.49 24.78
N VAL A 68 -0.54 -11.62 25.55
CA VAL A 68 -0.49 -12.48 26.72
C VAL A 68 -1.73 -12.07 27.47
N SER A 69 -2.71 -12.98 27.54
CA SER A 69 -3.99 -12.67 28.14
C SER A 69 -3.68 -12.08 29.51
N LYS A 70 -4.49 -11.11 29.96
CA LYS A 70 -4.32 -10.52 31.30
C LYS A 70 -4.07 -11.60 32.35
N GLU A 71 -4.74 -12.74 32.18
CA GLU A 71 -4.59 -13.99 32.93
C GLU A 71 -3.16 -14.57 32.90
N LEU A 72 -2.51 -14.70 31.73
CA LEU A 72 -1.14 -15.24 31.63
C LEU A 72 -0.04 -14.23 32.04
N MET A 73 -0.35 -12.93 32.08
CA MET A 73 0.52 -11.94 32.76
C MET A 73 0.33 -12.00 34.28
N GLU A 74 -0.90 -12.19 34.76
CA GLU A 74 -1.20 -12.38 36.17
C GLU A 74 -0.53 -13.65 36.71
N ASP A 75 -0.53 -14.76 35.95
CA ASP A 75 0.18 -15.99 36.32
C ASP A 75 1.71 -15.79 36.41
N LYS A 76 2.28 -15.03 35.48
CA LYS A 76 3.72 -14.72 35.48
C LYS A 76 4.10 -13.72 36.57
N ASP A 77 3.25 -12.73 36.83
CA ASP A 77 3.44 -11.78 37.92
C ASP A 77 3.28 -12.47 39.28
N GLU A 78 2.38 -13.46 39.41
CA GLU A 78 2.24 -14.33 40.58
C GLU A 78 3.48 -15.22 40.77
N GLU A 79 4.00 -15.85 39.71
CA GLU A 79 5.23 -16.65 39.79
C GLU A 79 6.44 -15.80 40.20
N ILE A 80 6.57 -14.59 39.63
CA ILE A 80 7.63 -13.64 39.98
C ILE A 80 7.45 -13.14 41.42
N ALA A 81 6.23 -12.84 41.86
CA ALA A 81 5.94 -12.44 43.24
C ALA A 81 6.26 -13.56 44.24
N LEU A 82 5.99 -14.82 43.89
CA LEU A 82 6.37 -15.98 44.71
C LEU A 82 7.89 -16.10 44.81
N ARG A 83 8.63 -16.00 43.70
CA ARG A 83 10.11 -16.00 43.72
C ARG A 83 10.70 -14.85 44.53
N ILE A 84 10.13 -13.64 44.42
CA ILE A 84 10.55 -12.49 45.22
C ILE A 84 10.26 -12.74 46.70
N SER A 85 9.10 -13.31 47.04
CA SER A 85 8.75 -13.65 48.43
C SER A 85 9.61 -14.76 49.03
N GLU A 86 10.04 -15.73 48.22
CA GLU A 86 10.97 -16.79 48.63
C GLU A 86 12.37 -16.25 48.85
N ASN A 87 12.84 -15.35 47.97
CA ASN A 87 14.09 -14.63 48.16
C ASN A 87 14.04 -13.68 49.37
N ASP A 88 12.93 -12.97 49.62
CA ASP A 88 12.74 -12.16 50.81
C ASP A 88 12.72 -13.01 52.09
N LYS A 89 12.11 -14.21 52.08
CA LYS A 89 12.18 -15.19 53.19
C LYS A 89 13.58 -15.78 53.38
N LYS A 90 14.44 -15.75 52.36
CA LYS A 90 15.85 -16.13 52.45
C LYS A 90 16.68 -14.98 53.01
N ILE A 91 16.43 -13.75 52.54
CA ILE A 91 17.10 -12.52 53.01
C ILE A 91 16.71 -12.19 54.47
N LYS A 92 15.46 -12.42 54.89
CA LYS A 92 15.04 -12.24 56.29
C LYS A 92 15.62 -13.28 57.26
N ARG A 93 16.03 -14.46 56.77
CA ARG A 93 16.74 -15.46 57.56
C ARG A 93 18.22 -15.08 57.77
N ASP A 94 18.75 -14.21 56.93
CA ASP A 94 20.11 -13.64 57.06
C ASP A 94 20.13 -12.24 57.71
N SER A 95 18.96 -11.63 57.98
CA SER A 95 18.85 -10.26 58.55
C SER A 95 18.13 -10.19 59.90
N ASP A 96 18.32 -11.19 60.77
CA ASP A 96 18.23 -11.01 62.23
C ASP A 96 19.51 -10.36 62.79
N ASN A 97 20.31 -9.73 61.94
CA ASN A 97 21.35 -8.79 62.33
C ASN A 97 21.21 -7.51 61.50
N GLU A 98 20.97 -6.41 62.20
CA GLU A 98 20.94 -5.04 61.71
C GLU A 98 19.60 -4.50 61.15
N SER A 99 19.34 -3.26 61.52
CA SER A 99 18.03 -2.74 61.88
C SER A 99 17.53 -1.61 60.97
N SER A 100 16.20 -1.44 60.94
CA SER A 100 15.49 -0.16 60.78
C SER A 100 15.52 0.61 59.43
N LYS A 101 14.32 0.79 58.84
CA LYS A 101 13.63 2.10 58.59
C LYS A 101 13.28 2.48 57.13
N ARG A 102 11.96 2.73 56.93
CA ARG A 102 11.23 3.63 55.97
C ARG A 102 10.93 3.13 54.53
N GLN A 103 9.67 2.88 54.16
CA GLN A 103 8.57 3.82 53.74
C GLN A 103 8.93 4.67 52.50
N ALA A 104 8.11 4.94 51.47
CA ALA A 104 6.78 4.56 50.97
C ALA A 104 6.49 5.44 49.71
N ARG A 105 5.47 5.08 48.90
CA ARG A 105 4.64 5.90 47.95
C ARG A 105 5.09 6.01 46.47
N LYS A 106 4.24 6.33 45.47
CA LYS A 106 2.94 5.83 44.90
C LYS A 106 2.54 6.84 43.77
N ALA A 107 2.16 6.33 42.58
CA ALA A 107 1.13 6.81 41.62
C ALA A 107 1.30 7.99 40.59
N THR A 108 0.96 7.67 39.32
CA THR A 108 0.09 8.37 38.29
C THR A 108 0.62 9.60 37.51
N THR A 109 0.43 9.77 36.18
CA THR A 109 -0.83 9.98 35.41
C THR A 109 -0.61 10.02 33.87
N ARG A 110 -1.62 9.59 33.09
CA ARG A 110 -1.75 9.64 31.61
C ARG A 110 -2.26 11.01 31.10
N LYS A 111 -1.84 11.46 29.91
CA LYS A 111 -2.47 12.60 29.18
C LYS A 111 -2.63 12.33 27.67
N LYS A 112 -3.89 12.35 27.20
CA LYS A 112 -4.35 12.28 25.79
C LYS A 112 -4.36 13.68 25.15
N ARG A 113 -3.97 13.81 23.86
CA ARG A 113 -4.43 14.85 22.89
C ARG A 113 -4.54 14.18 21.51
N LYS A 114 -5.73 14.06 20.91
CA LYS A 114 -6.59 15.00 20.15
C LYS A 114 -6.15 15.18 18.69
N THR A 115 -6.97 14.62 17.81
CA THR A 115 -6.95 14.63 16.34
C THR A 115 -7.47 15.94 15.77
N THR A 116 -6.90 16.40 14.64
CA THR A 116 -7.58 16.98 13.46
C THR A 116 -6.56 17.66 12.54
N SER A 117 -6.47 17.24 11.28
CA SER A 117 -6.36 18.19 10.16
C SER A 117 -6.72 17.47 8.85
N ALA A 118 -7.87 17.84 8.29
CA ALA A 118 -8.24 17.53 6.92
C ALA A 118 -7.19 18.14 5.97
N ARG A 119 -6.63 17.34 5.06
CA ARG A 119 -5.78 17.83 3.98
C ARG A 119 -6.66 18.10 2.77
N THR A 120 -6.61 19.34 2.28
CA THR A 120 -7.10 19.71 0.95
C THR A 120 -6.36 18.91 -0.14
N PRO A 121 -7.03 18.53 -1.24
CA PRO A 121 -6.37 17.76 -2.29
C PRO A 121 -5.33 18.63 -3.01
N SER A 122 -4.07 18.23 -2.90
CA SER A 122 -2.92 18.82 -3.59
C SER A 122 -3.13 18.74 -5.10
N SER A 123 -3.24 19.90 -5.75
CA SER A 123 -3.22 20.06 -7.21
C SER A 123 -1.80 19.80 -7.72
N ASN A 124 -1.45 18.54 -7.97
CA ASN A 124 -0.19 18.18 -8.60
C ASN A 124 -0.32 18.39 -10.12
N GLY A 125 0.42 19.36 -10.67
CA GLY A 125 0.33 19.87 -12.05
C GLY A 125 0.56 18.91 -13.22
N ILE A 126 0.87 17.63 -12.97
CA ILE A 126 0.91 16.59 -14.02
C ILE A 126 -0.48 15.99 -14.27
N ASN A 127 -1.32 15.94 -13.23
CA ASN A 127 -2.66 15.35 -13.29
C ASN A 127 -3.75 16.32 -13.74
N ALA A 128 -3.38 17.60 -13.92
CA ALA A 128 -4.27 18.69 -14.32
C ALA A 128 -4.16 19.03 -15.81
N LYS A 129 -3.14 18.52 -16.53
CA LYS A 129 -3.01 18.74 -17.97
C LYS A 129 -4.11 17.99 -18.71
N ASN A 130 -4.87 18.70 -19.53
CA ASN A 130 -5.83 18.08 -20.43
C ASN A 130 -5.06 17.32 -21.52
N VAL A 131 -5.50 16.10 -21.78
CA VAL A 131 -4.99 15.23 -22.85
C VAL A 131 -6.12 14.99 -23.84
N ILE A 132 -5.78 14.93 -25.12
CA ILE A 132 -6.75 14.68 -26.18
C ILE A 132 -7.06 13.18 -26.19
N LEU A 133 -8.33 12.82 -26.28
CA LEU A 133 -8.77 11.43 -26.31
C LEU A 133 -8.82 10.94 -27.76
N SER A 134 -8.57 9.65 -28.00
CA SER A 134 -8.80 9.04 -29.31
C SER A 134 -10.28 9.01 -29.67
N ASP A 135 -10.62 9.00 -30.97
CA ASP A 135 -12.01 9.05 -31.47
C ASP A 135 -12.94 8.04 -30.76
N SER A 136 -12.50 6.80 -30.58
CA SER A 136 -13.28 5.77 -29.88
C SER A 136 -13.52 6.11 -28.41
N MET A 137 -12.56 6.78 -27.75
CA MET A 137 -12.70 7.17 -26.36
C MET A 137 -13.50 8.47 -26.19
N GLN A 138 -13.49 9.36 -27.20
CA GLN A 138 -14.38 10.51 -27.28
C GLN A 138 -15.84 10.07 -27.44
N GLU A 139 -16.12 9.07 -28.29
CA GLU A 139 -17.48 8.53 -28.44
C GLU A 139 -17.99 7.90 -27.13
N PHE A 140 -17.11 7.25 -26.36
CA PHE A 140 -17.47 6.65 -25.08
C PHE A 140 -17.69 7.68 -23.96
N LEU A 141 -16.83 8.71 -23.84
CA LEU A 141 -16.91 9.70 -22.76
C LEU A 141 -17.69 10.97 -23.10
N GLY A 142 -17.96 11.22 -24.39
CA GLY A 142 -18.63 12.41 -24.89
C GLY A 142 -17.81 13.69 -24.81
N GLU A 143 -16.48 13.60 -24.63
CA GLU A 143 -15.60 14.76 -24.49
C GLU A 143 -14.34 14.60 -25.33
N GLU A 144 -13.83 15.70 -25.88
CA GLU A 144 -12.65 15.72 -26.75
C GLU A 144 -11.34 15.68 -25.95
N ALA A 145 -11.28 16.41 -24.84
CA ALA A 145 -10.06 16.53 -24.03
C ALA A 145 -10.37 16.59 -22.53
N LEU A 146 -9.72 15.71 -21.77
CA LEU A 146 -9.90 15.60 -20.32
C LEU A 146 -8.56 15.42 -19.61
N PRO A 147 -8.40 15.85 -18.36
CA PRO A 147 -7.27 15.43 -17.55
C PRO A 147 -7.25 13.92 -17.41
N ARG A 148 -6.06 13.32 -17.52
CA ARG A 148 -5.87 11.86 -17.43
C ARG A 148 -6.54 11.22 -16.21
N THR A 149 -6.53 11.92 -15.08
CA THR A 149 -7.17 11.45 -13.84
C THR A 149 -8.68 11.36 -13.96
N GLN A 150 -9.31 12.31 -14.66
CA GLN A 150 -10.76 12.31 -14.91
C GLN A 150 -11.16 11.20 -15.87
N VAL A 151 -10.36 10.96 -16.91
CA VAL A 151 -10.60 9.83 -17.84
C VAL A 151 -10.64 8.51 -17.08
N VAL A 152 -9.60 8.23 -16.30
CA VAL A 152 -9.53 7.00 -15.49
C VAL A 152 -10.71 6.91 -14.52
N LYS A 153 -11.05 8.02 -13.86
CA LYS A 153 -12.18 8.05 -12.93
C LYS A 153 -13.50 7.71 -13.61
N ARG A 154 -13.82 8.34 -14.75
CA ARG A 154 -15.08 8.10 -15.46
C ARG A 154 -15.21 6.67 -15.97
N VAL A 155 -14.13 6.10 -16.49
CA VAL A 155 -14.13 4.69 -16.90
C VAL A 155 -14.41 3.77 -15.70
N TRP A 156 -13.83 4.06 -14.53
CA TRP A 156 -14.11 3.31 -13.31
C TRP A 156 -15.53 3.49 -12.78
N ASP A 157 -16.05 4.70 -12.85
CA ASP A 157 -17.42 5.01 -12.44
C ASP A 157 -18.41 4.21 -13.33
N TYR A 158 -18.18 4.19 -14.65
CA TYR A 158 -18.96 3.37 -15.59
C TYR A 158 -18.88 1.87 -15.28
N ILE A 159 -17.67 1.32 -15.04
CA ILE A 159 -17.49 -0.10 -14.70
C ILE A 159 -18.30 -0.49 -13.46
N LYS A 160 -18.39 0.40 -12.47
CA LYS A 160 -19.14 0.16 -11.24
C LYS A 160 -20.64 0.33 -11.42
N GLU A 161 -21.06 1.35 -12.16
CA GLU A 161 -22.48 1.62 -12.43
C GLU A 161 -23.14 0.49 -13.23
N HIS A 162 -22.38 -0.14 -14.11
CA HIS A 162 -22.83 -1.27 -14.93
C HIS A 162 -22.46 -2.66 -14.37
N ASP A 163 -21.94 -2.73 -13.14
CA ASP A 163 -21.52 -3.97 -12.47
C ASP A 163 -20.66 -4.91 -13.34
N LEU A 164 -19.72 -4.33 -14.10
CA LEU A 164 -18.91 -5.05 -15.09
C LEU A 164 -17.75 -5.86 -14.48
N GLN A 165 -17.67 -5.97 -13.16
CA GLN A 165 -16.69 -6.80 -12.48
C GLN A 165 -17.17 -8.26 -12.46
N ASN A 166 -16.27 -9.19 -12.74
CA ASN A 166 -16.59 -10.61 -12.64
C ASN A 166 -16.90 -10.95 -11.16
N PRO A 167 -18.09 -11.53 -10.85
CA PRO A 167 -18.48 -11.84 -9.47
C PRO A 167 -17.60 -12.91 -8.82
N LYS A 168 -16.93 -13.75 -9.62
CA LYS A 168 -15.99 -14.79 -9.13
C LYS A 168 -14.58 -14.26 -8.94
N ASP A 169 -14.17 -13.26 -9.73
CA ASP A 169 -12.86 -12.62 -9.64
C ASP A 169 -12.99 -11.12 -9.90
N ARG A 170 -13.04 -10.34 -8.83
CA ARG A 170 -13.22 -8.88 -8.90
C ARG A 170 -12.06 -8.12 -9.54
N ARG A 171 -10.97 -8.81 -9.88
CA ARG A 171 -9.84 -8.24 -10.63
C ARG A 171 -10.13 -8.19 -12.13
N GLN A 172 -10.94 -9.12 -12.64
CA GLN A 172 -11.35 -9.13 -14.03
C GLN A 172 -12.55 -8.22 -14.29
N ILE A 173 -12.41 -7.37 -15.30
CA ILE A 173 -13.45 -6.52 -15.84
C ILE A 173 -13.93 -7.15 -17.14
N ILE A 174 -15.24 -7.41 -17.23
CA ILE A 174 -15.90 -7.94 -18.42
C ILE A 174 -16.47 -6.74 -19.18
N CYS A 175 -15.91 -6.46 -20.35
CA CYS A 175 -16.33 -5.28 -21.12
C CYS A 175 -17.67 -5.53 -21.80
N ASP A 176 -18.55 -4.54 -21.72
CA ASP A 176 -19.81 -4.48 -22.44
C ASP A 176 -19.59 -4.10 -23.92
N GLU A 177 -20.67 -3.94 -24.67
CA GLU A 177 -20.60 -3.63 -26.12
C GLU A 177 -19.94 -2.28 -26.41
N LYS A 178 -20.11 -1.29 -25.52
CA LYS A 178 -19.52 0.04 -25.66
C LYS A 178 -18.03 0.06 -25.32
N MET A 179 -17.62 -0.72 -24.33
CA MET A 179 -16.21 -0.81 -23.92
C MET A 179 -15.39 -1.74 -24.82
N LYS A 180 -15.99 -2.80 -25.37
CA LYS A 180 -15.33 -3.77 -26.26
C LYS A 180 -14.44 -3.17 -27.36
N PRO A 181 -14.86 -2.14 -28.14
CA PRO A 181 -14.01 -1.58 -29.20
C PRO A 181 -12.72 -0.95 -28.68
N ILE A 182 -12.72 -0.39 -27.46
CA ILE A 182 -11.57 0.31 -26.87
C ILE A 182 -10.70 -0.66 -26.07
N PHE A 183 -11.36 -1.53 -25.30
CA PHE A 183 -10.76 -2.29 -24.21
C PHE A 183 -10.65 -3.79 -24.48
N GLY A 184 -11.33 -4.30 -25.50
CA GLY A 184 -11.40 -5.74 -25.80
C GLY A 184 -12.47 -6.47 -24.97
N LYS A 185 -12.43 -7.81 -24.95
CA LYS A 185 -13.48 -8.62 -24.31
C LYS A 185 -13.42 -8.60 -22.77
N SER A 186 -12.22 -8.75 -22.22
CA SER A 186 -11.98 -8.76 -20.79
C SER A 186 -10.55 -8.33 -20.50
N LEU A 187 -10.36 -7.75 -19.32
CA LEU A 187 -9.07 -7.21 -18.92
C LEU A 187 -8.97 -7.09 -17.39
N ASP A 188 -7.73 -7.05 -16.92
CA ASP A 188 -7.40 -6.79 -15.51
C ASP A 188 -7.23 -5.28 -15.24
N MET A 189 -7.36 -4.87 -13.98
CA MET A 189 -7.18 -3.49 -13.52
C MET A 189 -5.88 -2.82 -14.03
N PHE A 190 -4.78 -3.57 -14.08
CA PHE A 190 -3.51 -3.05 -14.60
C PHE A 190 -3.55 -2.86 -16.12
N GLN A 191 -4.22 -3.76 -16.83
CA GLN A 191 -4.41 -3.66 -18.27
C GLN A 191 -5.32 -2.49 -18.64
N LEU A 192 -6.37 -2.22 -17.84
CA LEU A 192 -7.25 -1.07 -18.02
C LEU A 192 -6.46 0.23 -18.11
N THR A 193 -5.63 0.50 -17.08
CA THR A 193 -4.83 1.72 -17.01
C THR A 193 -3.87 1.81 -18.20
N LYS A 194 -3.30 0.68 -18.64
CA LYS A 194 -2.40 0.62 -19.79
C LYS A 194 -3.12 0.93 -21.11
N VAL A 195 -4.33 0.41 -21.31
CA VAL A 195 -5.14 0.68 -22.51
C VAL A 195 -5.61 2.13 -22.54
N ILE A 196 -6.07 2.67 -21.40
CA ILE A 196 -6.41 4.10 -21.30
C ILE A 196 -5.20 4.94 -21.72
N SER A 197 -4.01 4.64 -21.18
CA SER A 197 -2.78 5.39 -21.50
C SER A 197 -2.46 5.46 -22.99
N LYS A 198 -2.76 4.40 -23.74
CA LYS A 198 -2.49 4.32 -25.18
C LYS A 198 -3.49 5.12 -26.02
N ASN A 199 -4.68 5.36 -25.47
CA ASN A 199 -5.75 6.14 -26.10
C ASN A 199 -5.71 7.62 -25.71
N LEU A 200 -4.68 8.05 -24.98
CA LEU A 200 -4.45 9.45 -24.61
C LEU A 200 -3.32 10.02 -25.46
N LEU A 201 -3.60 11.11 -26.16
CA LEU A 201 -2.65 11.84 -26.99
C LEU A 201 -2.21 13.10 -26.24
N ASN A 202 -0.90 13.33 -26.19
CA ASN A 202 -0.35 14.54 -25.58
C ASN A 202 -0.47 15.70 -26.59
N PRO A 203 -1.05 16.85 -26.21
CA PRO A 203 -1.13 17.99 -27.12
C PRO A 203 0.26 18.50 -27.54
N ASP A 204 1.28 18.34 -26.68
CA ASP A 204 2.67 18.72 -26.96
C ASP A 204 3.31 17.89 -28.11
N GLU A 205 2.80 16.69 -28.39
CA GLU A 205 3.28 15.85 -29.50
C GLU A 205 2.70 16.28 -30.85
N LEU A 206 1.57 17.01 -30.88
CA LEU A 206 0.96 17.52 -32.11
C LEU A 206 1.56 18.84 -32.58
N VAL A 207 2.23 19.59 -31.70
CA VAL A 207 2.84 20.91 -32.02
C VAL A 207 4.23 20.75 -32.64
N ASN A 208 4.86 19.59 -32.49
CA ASN A 208 6.23 19.34 -32.95
C ASN A 208 6.28 18.56 -34.26
N GLY A 209 5.79 19.19 -35.34
CA GLY A 209 6.21 18.88 -36.70
C GLY A 209 5.45 17.75 -37.40
N ASP A 210 5.06 18.05 -38.64
CA ASP A 210 4.58 17.11 -39.64
C ASP A 210 5.45 15.84 -39.68
N THR A 211 5.02 14.76 -39.04
CA THR A 211 5.46 13.41 -39.40
C THR A 211 4.42 12.38 -39.00
N LEU A 212 3.67 11.90 -40.00
CA LEU A 212 2.92 10.64 -39.92
C LEU A 212 3.90 9.50 -39.65
N ILE A 213 4.12 9.15 -38.38
CA ILE A 213 4.78 7.88 -38.05
C ILE A 213 3.70 6.81 -37.91
N LYS A 214 3.42 6.17 -39.05
CA LYS A 214 3.05 4.76 -39.09
C LYS A 214 4.02 3.97 -38.21
N LYS A 215 3.53 3.33 -37.16
CA LYS A 215 4.15 2.13 -36.58
C LYS A 215 3.14 1.00 -36.55
N GLY A 216 2.90 0.43 -37.72
CA GLY A 216 2.38 -0.93 -37.86
C GLY A 216 3.51 -1.86 -38.28
N GLY A 217 3.54 -3.07 -37.71
CA GLY A 217 4.08 -4.24 -38.40
C GLY A 217 5.08 -5.12 -37.64
N LYS A 218 4.57 -6.21 -37.07
CA LYS A 218 5.00 -7.62 -37.23
C LYS A 218 4.21 -8.46 -36.21
N SER A 219 3.50 -9.54 -36.53
CA SER A 219 3.45 -10.37 -37.74
C SER A 219 2.16 -11.20 -37.66
N SER A 220 1.26 -11.04 -38.63
CA SER A 220 0.26 -12.08 -38.94
C SER A 220 1.00 -13.21 -39.67
N LYS A 221 0.91 -14.43 -39.15
CA LYS A 221 1.35 -15.63 -39.87
C LYS A 221 0.10 -16.23 -40.48
N GLU A 222 -0.02 -16.05 -41.79
CA GLU A 222 -1.06 -16.64 -42.63
C GLU A 222 -0.91 -18.17 -42.64
N ILE A 223 -2.03 -18.86 -42.47
CA ILE A 223 -2.18 -20.30 -42.74
C ILE A 223 -2.88 -20.37 -44.09
N PRO A 224 -2.28 -21.00 -45.12
CA PRO A 224 -2.90 -21.10 -46.43
C PRO A 224 -4.04 -22.11 -46.37
N LYS A 225 -5.25 -21.67 -46.74
CA LYS A 225 -6.39 -22.53 -47.01
C LYS A 225 -6.22 -23.08 -48.42
N SER A 226 -6.03 -24.39 -48.51
CA SER A 226 -6.12 -25.17 -49.74
C SER A 226 -7.54 -25.08 -50.31
N GLU A 227 -7.67 -24.54 -51.52
CA GLU A 227 -8.81 -24.78 -52.39
C GLU A 227 -8.33 -25.58 -53.60
N GLU A 228 -8.87 -26.78 -53.65
CA GLU A 228 -8.88 -27.78 -54.70
C GLU A 228 -9.93 -27.42 -55.75
N SER A 229 -9.81 -28.01 -56.95
CA SER A 229 -10.66 -27.88 -58.15
C SER A 229 -10.45 -26.64 -59.02
N SER A 230 -10.47 -26.72 -60.35
CA SER A 230 -10.44 -27.80 -61.34
C SER A 230 -10.50 -27.09 -62.70
N GLU A 231 -9.95 -27.73 -63.74
CA GLU A 231 -10.24 -27.47 -65.17
C GLU A 231 -9.72 -26.12 -65.72
N GLU A 232 -9.02 -26.02 -66.84
CA GLU A 232 -9.06 -26.77 -68.10
C GLU A 232 -7.72 -26.58 -68.85
#